data_AF-A0A9E0U719-F1
#
_entry.id   AF-A0A9E0U719-F1
#
_cell.length_a   1.000
_cell.length_b   1.000
_cell.length_c   1.000
_cell.angle_alpha   90.00
_cell.angle_beta   90.00
_cell.angle_gamma   90.00
#
_symmetry.space_group_name_H-M   'P 1'
#
loop_
_entity.id
_entity.type
_entity.pdbx_description
1 polymer ?
#
loop_
_entity_poly.entity_id
_entity_poly.type
_entity_poly.pdbx_seq_one_letter_code
_entity_poly.pdbx_strand_id
1 'polypeptide(L)' 'SEIFTREKLNVIGVNTQSKQGKAHMSFTVEITGLPQLQKSLLLIHEVDGVVAARRA' A
#
# COMPACT_ATOMS: atom_id res chain seq x y z
N SER A 1 3.02 -7.37 -1.40
CA SER A 1 4.44 -7.13 -1.08
C SER A 1 5.27 -6.69 -2.28
N GLU A 2 5.06 -7.27 -3.47
CA GLU A 2 5.89 -7.00 -4.66
C GLU A 2 5.98 -5.51 -5.09
N ILE A 3 4.88 -4.76 -5.01
CA ILE A 3 4.87 -3.34 -5.39
C ILE A 3 5.74 -2.47 -4.46
N PHE A 4 5.75 -2.76 -3.16
CA PHE A 4 6.55 -2.01 -2.18
C PHE A 4 8.06 -2.22 -2.40
N THR A 5 8.44 -3.46 -2.74
CA THR A 5 9.82 -3.80 -3.09
C THR A 5 10.25 -3.14 -4.40
N ARG A 6 9.39 -3.14 -5.43
CA ARG A 6 9.66 -2.47 -6.71
C ARG A 6 9.85 -0.96 -6.55
N GLU A 7 9.04 -0.33 -5.71
CA GLU A 7 9.09 1.12 -5.46
C GLU A 7 10.10 1.53 -4.39
N LYS A 8 10.88 0.58 -3.86
CA LYS A 8 11.86 0.79 -2.77
C LYS A 8 11.24 1.52 -1.56
N LEU A 9 9.98 1.20 -1.25
CA LEU A 9 9.30 1.74 -0.07
C LEU A 9 9.78 0.99 1.16
N ASN A 10 10.29 1.71 2.15
CA ASN A 10 10.68 1.09 3.41
C ASN A 10 9.44 0.85 4.27
N VAL A 11 9.01 -0.41 4.37
CA VAL A 11 7.85 -0.81 5.16
C VAL A 11 8.31 -1.16 6.58
N ILE A 12 7.86 -0.42 7.58
CA ILE A 12 8.22 -0.61 9.00
C ILE A 12 7.09 -1.22 9.84
N GLY A 13 5.89 -1.35 9.26
CA GLY A 13 4.75 -1.94 9.94
C GLY A 13 3.72 -2.45 8.95
N VAL A 14 3.07 -3.57 9.32
CA VAL A 14 2.01 -4.18 8.54
C VAL A 14 0.90 -4.61 9.49
N ASN A 15 -0.34 -4.23 9.17
CA ASN A 15 -1.54 -4.77 9.79
C ASN A 15 -2.47 -5.26 8.70
N THR A 16 -3.01 -6.47 8.84
CA THR A 16 -3.97 -7.03 7.89
C THR A 16 -5.11 -7.63 8.68
N GLN A 17 -6.33 -7.25 8.29
CA GLN A 17 -7.57 -7.78 8.85
C GLN A 17 -8.41 -8.34 7.71
N SER A 18 -8.64 -9.64 7.76
CA SER A 18 -9.40 -10.34 6.73
C SER A 18 -10.75 -10.79 7.28
N LYS A 19 -11.83 -10.44 6.58
CA LYS A 19 -13.20 -10.83 6.94
C LYS A 19 -14.02 -11.06 5.68
N GLN A 20 -14.79 -12.16 5.64
CA GLN A 20 -15.72 -12.48 4.54
C GLN A 20 -15.08 -12.38 3.14
N GLY A 21 -13.86 -12.90 2.99
CA GLY A 21 -13.15 -12.91 1.70
C GLY A 21 -12.57 -11.55 1.27
N LYS A 22 -12.64 -10.51 2.10
CA LYS A 22 -12.01 -9.21 1.87
C LYS A 22 -10.93 -8.95 2.90
N ALA A 23 -9.82 -8.38 2.46
CA ALA A 23 -8.72 -7.95 3.33
C ALA A 23 -8.66 -6.43 3.38
N HIS A 24 -8.57 -5.89 4.60
CA HIS A 24 -8.16 -4.53 4.86
C HIS A 24 -6.70 -4.55 5.31
N MET A 25 -5.84 -3.89 4.55
CA MET A 25 -4.39 -3.85 4.81
C MET A 25 -3.96 -2.42 5.10
N SER A 26 -3.21 -2.24 6.19
CA SER A 26 -2.55 -0.99 6.56
C SER A 26 -1.04 -1.20 6.59
N PHE A 27 -0.31 -0.36 5.88
CA PHE A 27 1.15 -0.39 5.81
C PHE A 27 1.68 0.91 6.39
N THR A 28 2.61 0.79 7.34
CA THR A 28 3.41 1.93 7.79
C THR A 28 4.66 1.95 6.93
N VAL A 29 4.80 3.01 6.13
CA VAL A 29 5.88 3.18 5.15
C VAL A 29 6.58 4.51 5.38
N GLU A 30 7.90 4.48 5.32
CA GLU A 30 8.69 5.70 5.24
C GLU A 30 8.70 6.20 3.79
N ILE A 31 8.40 7.48 3.62
CA ILE A 31 8.27 8.13 2.30
C ILE A 31 9.12 9.39 2.29
N THR A 32 9.86 9.60 1.21
CA THR A 32 10.77 10.75 1.05
C THR A 32 10.04 12.05 0.71
N GLY A 33 8.83 11.99 0.15
CA GLY A 33 8.02 13.16 -0.14
C GLY A 33 6.65 12.85 -0.77
N LEU A 34 5.84 13.89 -0.95
CA LEU A 34 4.47 13.79 -1.49
C LEU A 34 4.38 13.14 -2.88
N PRO A 35 5.29 13.38 -3.85
CA PRO A 35 5.22 12.73 -5.15
C PRO A 35 5.35 11.20 -5.08
N GLN A 36 6.23 10.72 -4.19
CA GLN A 36 6.41 9.28 -3.98
C GLN A 36 5.14 8.67 -3.36
N LEU A 37 4.49 9.34 -2.40
CA LEU A 37 3.22 8.91 -1.85
C LEU A 37 2.14 8.77 -2.93
N GLN A 38 1.98 9.80 -3.78
CA GLN A 38 0.96 9.79 -4.84
C GLN A 38 1.19 8.65 -5.84
N LYS A 39 2.43 8.49 -6.32
CA LYS A 39 2.80 7.38 -7.22
C LYS A 39 2.55 6.02 -6.58
N SER A 40 2.91 5.86 -5.30
CA SER A 40 2.72 4.61 -4.57
C SER A 40 1.24 4.24 -4.44
N LEU A 41 0.38 5.22 -4.10
CA LEU A 41 -1.06 4.99 -4.00
C LEU A 41 -1.68 4.60 -5.34
N LEU A 42 -1.26 5.24 -6.44
CA LEU A 42 -1.71 4.88 -7.79
C LEU A 42 -1.32 3.45 -8.13
N LEU A 43 -0.04 3.09 -7.94
CA LEU A 43 0.45 1.75 -8.23
C LEU A 43 -0.20 0.66 -7.38
N ILE A 44 -0.49 0.94 -6.11
CA ILE A 44 -1.23 -0.01 -5.25
C ILE A 44 -2.66 -0.20 -5.78
N HIS A 45 -3.28 0.86 -6.28
CA HIS A 45 -4.63 0.78 -6.83
C HIS A 45 -4.70 -0.01 -8.15
N GLU A 46 -3.62 -0.04 -8.94
CA GLU A 46 -3.53 -0.83 -10.18
C GLU A 46 -3.35 -2.34 -9.94
N VAL A 47 -3.09 -2.77 -8.69
CA VAL A 47 -2.99 -4.20 -8.36
C VAL A 47 -4.38 -4.84 -8.45
N ASP A 48 -4.47 -5.92 -9.21
CA ASP A 48 -5.72 -6.66 -9.37
C ASP A 48 -6.30 -7.09 -8.01
N GLY A 49 -7.61 -6.90 -7.85
CA GLY A 49 -8.33 -7.13 -6.58
C GLY A 49 -8.25 -6.00 -5.55
N VAL A 50 -7.45 -4.93 -5.77
CA VAL A 50 -7.46 -3.75 -4.88
C VAL A 50 -8.61 -2.81 -5.23
N VAL A 51 -9.58 -2.71 -4.33
CA VAL A 51 -10.77 -1.85 -4.54
C VAL A 51 -10.47 -0.37 -4.29
N ALA A 52 -9.61 -0.05 -3.32
CA ALA A 52 -9.21 1.31 -3.01
C ALA A 52 -7.85 1.35 -2.29
N ALA A 53 -7.07 2.40 -2.55
CA ALA A 53 -5.83 2.70 -1.84
C ALA A 53 -5.85 4.17 -1.40
N ARG A 54 -5.68 4.42 -0.09
CA ARG A 54 -5.68 5.79 0.46
C ARG A 54 -4.73 5.89 1.64
N ARG A 55 -4.27 7.12 1.92
CA ARG A 55 -3.64 7.46 3.18
C ARG A 55 -4.71 7.54 4.28
N ALA A 56 -4.44 6.94 5.44
CA ALA A 56 -5.27 7.05 6.64
C ALA A 56 -5.04 8.37 7.37
#